data_AF-A0A836T6W7-F1
#
_entry.id   AF-A0A836T6W7-F1
#
_cell.length_a   1.000
_cell.length_b   1.000
_cell.length_c   1.000
_cell.angle_alpha   90.00
_cell.angle_beta   90.00
_cell.angle_gamma   90.00
#
_symmetry.space_group_name_H-M   'P 1'
#
loop_
_entity.id
_entity.type
_entity.pdbx_description
1 polymer ?
#
loop_
_entity_poly.entity_id
_entity_poly.type
_entity_poly.pdbx_seq_one_letter_code
_entity_poly.pdbx_strand_id
1 'polypeptide(L)'
;MGCTATLPIQNPTSIIRPPIISSSKEPIYGYVPLNYKSSIKSYFKNRLKRGNMATYLFSKPQKAFKRKGLAYGGDVSWRGWLVDVAVTTQSRIGRVLSPKSYMVLFKNSVIVEDIRGKKHSLLTRVGGE
;
A
#
# COMPACT_ATOMS: atom_id res chain seq x y z
N MET A 1 36.61 -55.56 38.32
CA MET A 1 35.17 -55.50 37.96
C MET A 1 34.47 -54.72 39.06
N GLY A 2 34.07 -53.49 38.78
CA GLY A 2 33.47 -52.59 39.77
C GLY A 2 32.36 -51.79 39.11
N CYS A 3 31.17 -51.88 39.70
CA CYS A 3 29.95 -51.24 39.25
C CYS A 3 29.87 -49.85 39.87
N THR A 4 29.73 -48.79 39.07
CA THR A 4 29.16 -47.53 39.57
C THR A 4 28.42 -46.81 38.44
N ALA A 5 27.09 -46.91 38.47
CA ALA A 5 26.20 -46.00 37.76
C ALA A 5 26.01 -44.77 38.64
N THR A 6 26.15 -43.54 38.11
CA THR A 6 25.41 -42.33 38.56
C THR A 6 25.62 -41.22 37.52
N LEU A 7 24.54 -40.85 36.84
CA LEU A 7 24.38 -39.59 36.10
C LEU A 7 23.60 -38.60 36.99
N PRO A 8 24.07 -37.38 37.23
CA PRO A 8 23.21 -36.24 37.58
C PRO A 8 22.95 -35.42 36.31
N ILE A 9 21.73 -35.39 35.75
CA ILE A 9 20.56 -34.55 36.10
C ILE A 9 20.82 -33.03 35.95
N GLN A 10 20.30 -32.53 34.81
CA GLN A 10 19.57 -31.29 34.56
C GLN A 10 20.22 -29.92 34.86
N ASN A 11 20.22 -29.06 33.82
CA ASN A 11 19.71 -27.68 33.88
C ASN A 11 19.59 -27.11 32.45
N PRO A 12 18.40 -27.06 31.81
CA PRO A 12 18.23 -26.16 30.67
C PRO A 12 18.11 -24.74 31.22
N THR A 13 19.14 -23.93 31.02
CA THR A 13 19.11 -22.49 31.30
C THR A 13 17.97 -21.86 30.50
N SER A 14 16.85 -21.60 31.17
CA SER A 14 15.74 -20.81 30.62
C SER A 14 16.24 -19.39 30.31
N ILE A 15 16.57 -19.13 29.05
CA ILE A 15 16.78 -17.78 28.55
C ILE A 15 15.40 -17.13 28.46
N ILE A 16 15.01 -16.42 29.52
CA ILE A 16 13.85 -15.53 29.52
C ILE A 16 14.16 -14.40 28.54
N ARG A 17 13.71 -14.54 27.29
CA ARG A 17 13.61 -13.40 26.38
C ARG A 17 12.51 -12.48 26.95
N PRO A 18 12.79 -11.21 27.28
CA PRO A 18 11.72 -10.29 27.59
C PRO A 18 10.78 -10.21 26.38
N PRO A 19 9.45 -10.20 26.57
CA PRO A 19 8.55 -9.92 25.47
C PRO A 19 8.82 -8.47 25.04
N ILE A 20 9.42 -8.29 23.87
CA ILE A 20 9.51 -6.99 23.21
C ILE A 20 8.09 -6.67 22.75
N ILE A 21 7.24 -6.20 23.67
CA ILE A 21 5.96 -5.58 23.33
C ILE A 21 6.30 -4.18 22.82
N SER A 22 6.87 -4.13 21.62
CA SER A 22 6.93 -2.89 20.86
C SER A 22 5.50 -2.60 20.40
N SER A 23 4.71 -1.97 21.27
CA SER A 23 3.40 -1.42 20.92
C SER A 23 3.61 -0.21 20.00
N SER A 24 4.12 -0.45 18.80
CA SER A 24 4.17 0.55 17.74
C SER A 24 2.73 0.77 17.28
N LYS A 25 2.09 1.80 17.84
CA LYS A 25 0.78 2.27 17.41
C LYS A 25 0.84 2.50 15.90
N GLU A 26 0.17 1.65 15.12
CA GLU A 26 0.15 1.80 13.66
C GLU A 26 -0.45 3.17 13.31
N PRO A 27 0.16 3.89 12.35
CA PRO A 27 -0.41 5.16 11.88
C PRO A 27 -1.82 4.93 11.32
N ILE A 28 -2.74 5.84 11.62
CA ILE A 28 -4.17 5.73 11.26
C ILE A 28 -4.38 5.54 9.73
N TYR A 29 -3.47 6.07 8.91
CA TYR A 29 -3.47 5.98 7.44
C TYR A 29 -2.50 4.91 6.89
N GLY A 30 -1.90 4.10 7.75
CA GLY A 30 -0.84 3.17 7.39
C GLY A 30 0.47 3.86 7.00
N TYR A 31 1.47 3.05 6.67
CA TYR A 31 2.79 3.52 6.28
C TYR A 31 2.78 4.14 4.88
N VAL A 32 3.60 5.18 4.70
CA VAL A 32 3.80 5.82 3.40
C VAL A 32 4.43 4.81 2.43
N PRO A 33 3.89 4.66 1.20
CA PRO A 33 4.45 3.71 0.26
C PRO A 33 5.76 4.25 -0.32
N LEU A 34 6.90 3.68 0.07
CA LEU A 34 8.24 4.13 -0.38
C LEU A 34 8.45 3.83 -1.88
N ASN A 35 8.11 2.62 -2.31
CA ASN A 35 8.32 2.14 -3.68
C ASN A 35 7.09 2.29 -4.59
N TYR A 36 6.21 3.25 -4.28
CA TYR A 36 4.92 3.41 -4.93
C TYR A 36 5.01 3.52 -6.46
N LYS A 37 6.02 4.23 -6.99
CA LYS A 37 6.22 4.37 -8.45
C LYS A 37 6.40 3.01 -9.12
N SER A 38 7.20 2.12 -8.53
CA SER A 38 7.45 0.77 -9.06
C SER A 38 6.18 -0.09 -8.97
N SER A 39 5.52 -0.09 -7.80
CA SER A 39 4.27 -0.83 -7.58
C SER A 39 3.19 -0.42 -8.59
N ILE A 40 3.04 0.88 -8.86
CA ILE A 40 2.04 1.40 -9.81
C ILE A 40 2.37 0.99 -11.25
N LYS A 41 3.65 1.07 -11.66
CA LYS A 41 4.07 0.59 -13.00
C LYS A 41 3.75 -0.89 -13.16
N SER A 42 4.08 -1.70 -12.17
CA SER A 42 3.79 -3.15 -12.19
C SER A 42 2.29 -3.44 -12.22
N TYR A 43 1.49 -2.68 -11.48
CA TYR A 43 0.04 -2.80 -11.47
C TYR A 43 -0.58 -2.48 -12.83
N PHE A 44 -0.22 -1.33 -13.41
CA PHE A 44 -0.78 -0.92 -14.71
C PHE A 44 -0.20 -1.69 -15.90
N LYS A 45 0.99 -2.30 -15.77
CA LYS A 45 1.56 -3.20 -16.77
C LYS A 45 0.60 -4.34 -17.12
N ASN A 46 -0.01 -4.95 -16.10
CA ASN A 46 -0.93 -6.06 -16.28
C ASN A 46 -2.36 -5.60 -16.60
N ARG A 47 -2.74 -4.38 -16.19
CA ARG A 47 -4.10 -3.86 -16.34
C ARG A 47 -4.36 -3.14 -17.67
N LEU A 48 -3.33 -2.56 -18.28
CA LEU A 48 -3.44 -1.81 -19.54
C LEU A 48 -2.84 -2.63 -20.69
N LYS A 49 -3.54 -2.71 -21.83
CA LYS A 49 -3.07 -3.40 -23.04
C LYS A 49 -1.65 -3.02 -23.48
N ARG A 50 -1.21 -1.81 -23.16
CA ARG A 50 0.12 -1.27 -23.49
C ARG A 50 0.80 -0.62 -22.29
N GLY A 51 0.53 -1.12 -21.08
CA GLY A 51 1.12 -0.58 -19.85
C GLY A 51 2.65 -0.58 -19.87
N ASN A 52 3.28 -1.56 -20.53
CA ASN A 52 4.75 -1.62 -20.69
C ASN A 52 5.34 -0.43 -21.46
N MET A 53 4.60 0.14 -22.41
CA MET A 53 5.06 1.25 -23.24
C MET A 53 4.43 2.59 -22.78
N ALA A 54 3.82 2.59 -21.60
CA ALA A 54 3.16 3.76 -21.07
C ALA A 54 4.16 4.68 -20.37
N THR A 55 4.00 5.98 -20.56
CA THR A 55 4.70 7.00 -19.78
C THR A 55 3.83 7.38 -18.58
N TYR A 56 4.45 7.44 -17.41
CA TYR A 56 3.77 7.70 -16.15
C TYR A 56 4.29 8.98 -15.52
N LEU A 57 3.38 9.87 -15.15
CA LEU A 57 3.66 11.04 -14.31
C LEU A 57 3.03 10.80 -12.95
N PHE A 58 3.87 10.73 -11.91
CA PHE A 58 3.44 10.42 -10.55
C PHE A 58 3.44 11.69 -9.69
N SER A 59 2.35 11.91 -8.96
CA SER A 59 2.32 12.87 -7.87
C SER A 59 2.98 12.30 -6.60
N LYS A 60 3.18 13.16 -5.60
CA LYS A 60 3.58 12.73 -4.25
C LYS A 60 2.41 11.95 -3.60
N PRO A 61 2.69 10.94 -2.77
CA PRO A 61 1.65 10.27 -2.00
C PRO A 61 1.03 11.24 -1.00
N GLN A 62 -0.30 11.32 -0.99
CA GLN A 62 -1.09 12.17 -0.11
C GLN A 62 -1.95 11.31 0.81
N LYS A 63 -2.22 11.77 2.03
CA LYS A 63 -3.15 11.06 2.90
C LYS A 63 -4.57 11.24 2.36
N ALA A 64 -5.38 10.19 2.39
CA ALA A 64 -6.77 10.28 1.96
C ALA A 64 -7.64 9.30 2.75
N PHE A 65 -8.93 9.59 2.79
CA PHE A 65 -9.93 8.66 3.27
C PHE A 65 -11.14 8.65 2.35
N LYS A 66 -11.84 7.52 2.34
CA LYS A 66 -13.10 7.32 1.62
C LYS A 66 -14.21 7.24 2.64
N ARG A 67 -15.30 7.96 2.41
CA ARG A 67 -16.52 7.86 3.22
C ARG A 67 -17.48 6.84 2.60
N LYS A 68 -18.26 6.15 3.43
CA LYS A 68 -19.48 5.48 3.00
C LYS A 68 -20.50 6.57 2.65
N GLY A 69 -21.30 6.34 1.61
CA GLY A 69 -22.36 7.27 1.23
C GLY A 69 -23.32 7.53 2.40
N LEU A 70 -24.06 8.65 2.34
CA LEU A 70 -24.96 9.08 3.41
C LEU A 70 -26.02 8.03 3.80
N ALA A 71 -26.40 7.15 2.86
CA ALA A 71 -27.30 6.03 3.11
C ALA A 71 -26.82 5.05 4.19
N TYR A 72 -25.53 5.05 4.54
CA TYR A 72 -24.91 4.12 5.48
C TYR A 72 -24.21 4.82 6.65
N GLY A 73 -24.72 5.98 7.08
CA GLY A 73 -24.23 6.67 8.28
C GLY A 73 -22.97 7.52 8.10
N GLY A 74 -22.44 7.65 6.88
CA GLY A 74 -21.31 8.55 6.60
C GLY A 74 -19.95 8.09 7.16
N ASP A 75 -19.88 6.87 7.68
CA ASP A 75 -18.66 6.29 8.26
C ASP A 75 -17.48 6.26 7.28
N VAL A 76 -16.27 6.29 7.81
CA VAL A 76 -15.07 6.15 6.98
C VAL A 76 -14.91 4.70 6.52
N SER A 77 -15.09 4.43 5.22
CA SER A 77 -14.90 3.10 4.63
C SER A 77 -13.43 2.73 4.44
N TRP A 78 -12.57 3.72 4.24
CA TRP A 78 -11.15 3.48 4.00
C TRP A 78 -10.31 4.68 4.43
N ARG A 79 -9.12 4.39 4.96
CA ARG A 79 -8.06 5.37 5.25
C ARG A 79 -6.76 4.83 4.69
N GLY A 80 -6.01 5.68 4.01
CA GLY A 80 -4.74 5.29 3.43
C GLY A 80 -4.02 6.42 2.71
N TRP A 81 -3.16 6.03 1.79
CA TRP A 81 -2.41 6.93 0.93
C TRP A 81 -3.00 6.94 -0.47
N LEU A 82 -2.98 8.08 -1.12
CA LEU A 82 -3.47 8.30 -2.46
C LEU A 82 -2.34 8.86 -3.31
N VAL A 83 -2.19 8.31 -4.50
CA VAL A 83 -1.24 8.80 -5.50
C VAL A 83 -2.00 9.10 -6.77
N ASP A 84 -1.99 10.37 -7.17
CA ASP A 84 -2.45 10.78 -8.50
C ASP A 84 -1.39 10.40 -9.55
N VAL A 85 -1.83 9.77 -10.62
CA VAL A 85 -0.96 9.29 -11.71
C VAL A 85 -1.59 9.63 -13.05
N ALA A 86 -0.85 10.31 -13.92
CA ALA A 86 -1.23 10.43 -15.32
C ALA A 86 -0.50 9.37 -16.15
N VAL A 87 -1.27 8.57 -16.87
CA VAL A 87 -0.77 7.49 -17.73
C VAL A 87 -1.03 7.86 -19.19
N THR A 88 0.05 7.96 -19.94
CA THR A 88 0.05 8.24 -21.38
C THR A 88 0.46 6.98 -22.12
N THR A 89 -0.37 6.52 -23.06
CA THR A 89 -0.09 5.30 -23.83
C THR A 89 -0.03 5.60 -25.32
N GLN A 90 0.78 4.86 -26.08
CA GLN A 90 0.81 4.96 -27.54
C GLN A 90 -0.22 4.03 -28.20
N SER A 91 -0.92 4.53 -29.22
CA SER A 91 -1.83 3.76 -30.08
C SER A 91 -1.06 2.78 -30.97
N ARG A 92 -1.77 1.84 -31.62
CA ARG A 92 -1.17 0.83 -32.52
C ARG A 92 -0.35 1.42 -33.64
N ILE A 93 -0.70 2.62 -34.07
CA ILE A 93 -0.08 3.36 -35.18
C ILE A 93 1.00 4.35 -34.66
N GLY A 94 1.46 4.20 -33.41
CA GLY A 94 2.53 5.04 -32.84
C GLY A 94 2.08 6.42 -32.34
N ARG A 95 0.82 6.82 -32.57
CA ARG A 95 0.29 8.10 -32.04
C ARG A 95 0.18 8.09 -30.52
N VAL A 96 0.67 9.14 -29.88
CA VAL A 96 0.52 9.36 -28.43
C VAL A 96 -0.95 9.67 -28.13
N LEU A 97 -1.58 8.87 -27.27
CA LEU A 97 -2.96 9.10 -26.83
C LEU A 97 -2.99 10.14 -25.70
N SER A 98 -4.13 10.81 -25.54
CA SER A 98 -4.32 11.76 -24.45
C SER A 98 -4.07 11.13 -23.08
N PRO A 99 -3.38 11.84 -22.17
CA PRO A 99 -3.04 11.35 -20.84
C PRO A 99 -4.31 11.04 -20.05
N LYS A 100 -4.38 9.84 -19.47
CA LYS A 100 -5.48 9.43 -18.59
C LYS A 100 -5.04 9.57 -17.14
N SER A 101 -5.76 10.36 -16.36
CA SER A 101 -5.53 10.45 -14.92
C SER A 101 -6.16 9.28 -14.18
N TYR A 102 -5.44 8.75 -13.21
CA TYR A 102 -5.82 7.71 -12.28
C TYR A 102 -5.47 8.15 -10.86
N MET A 103 -6.32 7.77 -9.91
CA MET A 103 -6.09 7.93 -8.49
C MET A 103 -5.87 6.54 -7.91
N VAL A 104 -4.67 6.26 -7.42
CA VAL A 104 -4.30 4.95 -6.88
C VAL A 104 -4.33 5.02 -5.36
N LEU A 105 -5.14 4.17 -4.73
CA LEU A 105 -5.28 4.06 -3.29
C LEU A 105 -4.35 2.97 -2.76
N PHE A 106 -3.64 3.32 -1.70
CA PHE A 106 -2.66 2.49 -1.02
C PHE A 106 -3.03 2.29 0.44
N LYS A 107 -2.92 1.05 0.92
CA LYS A 107 -2.98 0.71 2.34
C LYS A 107 -1.81 -0.20 2.67
N ASN A 108 -1.00 0.16 3.66
CA ASN A 108 0.19 -0.57 4.07
C ASN A 108 1.10 -0.94 2.87
N SER A 109 1.39 0.03 2.00
CA SER A 109 2.20 -0.14 0.77
C SER A 109 1.61 -1.04 -0.33
N VAL A 110 0.38 -1.54 -0.16
CA VAL A 110 -0.33 -2.35 -1.17
C VAL A 110 -1.38 -1.49 -1.87
N ILE A 111 -1.50 -1.65 -3.20
CA ILE A 111 -2.55 -1.01 -3.99
C ILE A 111 -3.87 -1.70 -3.71
N VAL A 112 -4.84 -0.96 -3.16
CA VAL A 112 -6.17 -1.48 -2.81
C VAL A 112 -7.15 -1.27 -3.95
N GLU A 113 -7.13 -0.06 -4.53
CA GLU A 113 -8.12 0.36 -5.52
C GLU A 113 -7.47 1.38 -6.45
N ASP A 114 -7.88 1.39 -7.71
CA ASP A 114 -7.55 2.47 -8.63
C ASP A 114 -8.82 3.04 -9.25
N ILE A 115 -8.89 4.37 -9.28
CA ILE A 115 -10.06 5.12 -9.74
C ILE A 115 -9.64 5.91 -10.97
N ARG A 116 -10.39 5.78 -12.06
CA ARG A 116 -10.14 6.58 -13.27
C ARG A 116 -10.70 7.99 -13.10
N GLY A 117 -9.89 9.00 -13.38
CA GLY A 117 -10.26 10.41 -13.29
C GLY A 117 -9.38 11.20 -12.31
N LYS A 118 -9.81 12.42 -12.00
CA LYS A 118 -9.13 13.34 -11.06
C LYS A 118 -9.93 13.61 -9.78
N LYS A 119 -11.21 13.23 -9.75
CA LYS A 119 -12.15 13.52 -8.67
C LYS A 119 -13.06 12.30 -8.42
N HIS A 120 -13.28 12.00 -7.15
CA HIS A 120 -14.23 10.97 -6.70
C HIS A 120 -15.05 11.55 -5.55
N SER A 121 -16.38 11.51 -5.63
CA SER A 121 -17.29 12.22 -4.71
C SER A 121 -17.14 11.78 -3.25
N LEU A 122 -16.84 10.51 -3.03
CA LEU A 122 -16.71 9.94 -1.69
C LEU A 122 -15.26 9.94 -1.16
N LEU A 123 -14.31 10.42 -1.97
CA LEU A 123 -12.91 10.42 -1.58
C LEU A 123 -12.46 11.81 -1.19
N THR A 124 -11.96 11.93 0.03
CA THR A 124 -11.44 13.17 0.57
C THR A 124 -9.92 13.06 0.70
N ARG A 125 -9.21 13.95 0.00
CA ARG A 125 -7.77 14.13 0.20
C ARG A 125 -7.58 14.89 1.50
N VAL A 126 -6.79 14.34 2.40
CA VAL A 126 -6.31 15.03 3.59
C VAL A 126 -5.06 15.77 3.14
N GLY A 127 -5.26 17.01 2.71
CA GLY A 127 -4.18 17.89 2.28
C GLY A 127 -3.17 18.07 3.41
N GLY A 128 -1.89 17.91 3.08
CA GLY A 128 -0.82 18.52 3.84
C GLY A 128 -0.87 20.02 3.62
N GLU A 129 -0.51 20.74 4.68
CA GLU A 129 0.09 22.08 4.57
C GLU A 129 1.21 22.11 3.53
#